data_AF-A0A354YCA6-F1
#
_entry.id   AF-A0A354YCA6-F1
#
_cell.length_a   1.000
_cell.length_b   1.000
_cell.length_c   1.000
_cell.angle_alpha   90.00
_cell.angle_beta   90.00
_cell.angle_gamma   90.00
#
_symmetry.space_group_name_H-M   'P 1'
#
loop_
_entity.id
_entity.type
_entity.pdbx_description
1 polymer ?
#
loop_
_entity_poly.entity_id
_entity_poly.type
_entity_poly.pdbx_seq_one_letter_code
_entity_poly.pdbx_strand_id
1 'polypeptide(L)'
;VLLDIGLPDVSGLSVLERLKRDPATRHIPVHVVSAQERTQIALELGAVGYLIKPATRERLAAAIRQLEATSERDLRRLLIVEDDHELRGNLQLLLARDQLEIVAVGTIAEAMAQLSAATFDCMVTDLTLPDGSGYDLLERMAGNDSVAFPPVIVYTGRALTRDQEQRLRRYSKSIIIKGARSPERLLDEVTLFLHSVEASLPSDQQRLLREARRRDAVLDGRTILLAEDDVRNIFALSSVLEPLGVRLEIARNGREALDKLAQCEVDLVLMDIMMPEMDGLAAMRQIRTQRQWQNLPIIALTAKAMADDRQHCLDAGANDYIAKPIDVDKLVSLCRVWCSRQ
;
A
#
# COMPACT_ATOMS: atom_id res chain seq x y z
N VAL A 1 -6.23 -20.53 -6.62
CA VAL A 1 -7.52 -20.34 -5.92
C VAL A 1 -8.46 -19.53 -6.80
N LEU A 2 -9.70 -19.96 -6.98
CA LEU A 2 -10.79 -19.14 -7.53
C LEU A 2 -11.59 -18.58 -6.36
N LEU A 3 -11.69 -17.25 -6.23
CA LEU A 3 -12.25 -16.59 -5.06
C LEU A 3 -13.46 -15.74 -5.43
N ASP A 4 -14.60 -16.00 -4.77
CA ASP A 4 -15.78 -15.13 -4.89
C ASP A 4 -15.66 -13.93 -3.94
N ILE A 5 -16.07 -12.74 -4.39
CA ILE A 5 -16.16 -11.55 -3.51
C ILE A 5 -17.42 -11.60 -2.65
N GLY A 6 -18.52 -12.15 -3.17
CA GLY A 6 -19.83 -12.19 -2.51
C GLY A 6 -20.00 -13.32 -1.50
N LEU A 7 -19.00 -13.53 -0.64
CA LEU A 7 -19.10 -14.53 0.44
C LEU A 7 -20.09 -14.06 1.52
N PRO A 8 -20.79 -14.98 2.21
CA PRO A 8 -21.88 -14.65 3.14
C PRO A 8 -21.42 -13.92 4.41
N ASP A 9 -20.22 -14.24 4.93
CA ASP A 9 -19.77 -13.77 6.26
C ASP A 9 -18.69 -12.67 6.22
N VAL A 10 -17.86 -12.64 5.17
CA VAL A 10 -16.73 -11.71 5.02
C VAL A 10 -16.57 -11.33 3.55
N SER A 11 -16.20 -10.09 3.24
CA SER A 11 -15.89 -9.72 1.86
C SER A 11 -14.75 -10.57 1.31
N GLY A 12 -14.90 -11.15 0.11
CA GLY A 12 -13.81 -11.91 -0.51
C GLY A 12 -12.58 -11.06 -0.84
N LEU A 13 -12.71 -9.73 -0.90
CA LEU A 13 -11.53 -8.85 -0.97
C LEU A 13 -10.71 -8.88 0.33
N SER A 14 -11.37 -8.94 1.49
CA SER A 14 -10.69 -9.10 2.78
C SER A 14 -10.05 -10.48 2.91
N VAL A 15 -10.64 -11.51 2.31
CA VAL A 15 -10.03 -12.84 2.22
C VAL A 15 -8.79 -12.82 1.32
N LEU A 16 -8.88 -12.20 0.15
CA LEU A 16 -7.73 -12.02 -0.75
C LEU A 16 -6.60 -11.29 -0.04
N GLU A 17 -6.92 -10.19 0.63
CA GLU A 17 -5.95 -9.42 1.40
C GLU A 17 -5.27 -10.27 2.48
N ARG A 18 -6.03 -11.03 3.28
CA ARG A 18 -5.46 -11.95 4.28
C ARG A 18 -4.55 -13.00 3.65
N LEU A 19 -4.98 -13.63 2.56
CA LEU A 19 -4.18 -14.61 1.84
C LEU A 19 -2.86 -14.01 1.36
N LYS A 20 -2.89 -12.76 0.90
CA LYS A 20 -1.74 -12.04 0.33
C LYS A 20 -0.84 -11.38 1.38
N ARG A 21 -1.35 -11.18 2.59
CA ARG A 21 -0.57 -10.75 3.77
C ARG A 21 0.20 -11.91 4.42
N ASP A 22 -0.35 -13.12 4.45
CA ASP A 22 0.29 -14.27 5.10
C ASP A 22 1.44 -14.85 4.24
N PRO A 23 2.69 -14.91 4.76
CA PRO A 23 3.84 -15.49 4.06
C PRO A 23 3.62 -16.92 3.53
N ALA A 24 2.87 -17.73 4.27
CA ALA A 24 2.58 -19.11 3.91
C ALA A 24 1.58 -19.23 2.76
N THR A 25 0.77 -18.21 2.49
CA THR A 25 -0.28 -18.27 1.46
C THR A 25 -0.16 -17.22 0.35
N ARG A 26 0.66 -16.18 0.51
CA ARG A 26 0.70 -15.03 -0.42
C ARG A 26 1.14 -15.36 -1.83
N HIS A 27 1.98 -16.38 -1.97
CA HIS A 27 2.46 -16.88 -3.25
C HIS A 27 1.37 -17.63 -4.02
N ILE A 28 0.27 -18.02 -3.37
CA ILE A 28 -0.80 -18.76 -4.04
C ILE A 28 -1.49 -17.84 -5.06
N PRO A 29 -1.57 -18.22 -6.35
CA PRO A 29 -2.25 -17.42 -7.35
C PRO A 29 -3.76 -17.44 -7.09
N VAL A 30 -4.36 -16.25 -7.03
CA VAL A 30 -5.80 -16.06 -6.78
C VAL A 30 -6.43 -15.37 -7.98
N HIS A 31 -7.48 -15.97 -8.54
CA HIS A 31 -8.30 -15.34 -9.57
C HIS A 31 -9.67 -15.03 -8.96
N VAL A 32 -10.09 -13.78 -9.05
CA VAL A 32 -11.31 -13.31 -8.38
C VAL A 32 -12.50 -13.38 -9.34
N VAL A 33 -13.63 -13.92 -8.88
CA VAL A 33 -14.85 -14.07 -9.67
C VAL A 33 -15.99 -13.38 -8.94
N SER A 34 -16.56 -12.31 -9.49
CA SER A 34 -17.49 -11.45 -8.73
C SER A 34 -18.60 -10.88 -9.60
N ALA A 35 -19.76 -10.61 -8.99
CA ALA A 35 -20.86 -9.90 -9.65
C ALA A 35 -20.70 -8.37 -9.63
N GLN A 36 -19.85 -7.85 -8.74
CA GLN A 36 -19.50 -6.43 -8.67
C GLN A 36 -18.30 -6.14 -9.56
N GLU A 37 -18.16 -4.92 -10.09
CA GLU A 37 -16.97 -4.50 -10.84
C GLU A 37 -15.92 -3.91 -9.88
N ARG A 38 -15.09 -4.78 -9.29
CA ARG A 38 -13.98 -4.39 -8.39
C ARG A 38 -12.64 -4.94 -8.86
N THR A 39 -12.44 -4.98 -10.17
CA THR A 39 -11.23 -5.51 -10.83
C THR A 39 -9.96 -4.86 -10.30
N GLN A 40 -9.95 -3.53 -10.19
CA GLN A 40 -8.77 -2.77 -9.81
C GLN A 40 -8.24 -3.14 -8.42
N ILE A 41 -9.12 -3.11 -7.41
CA ILE A 41 -8.76 -3.42 -6.02
C ILE A 41 -8.25 -4.86 -5.90
N ALA A 42 -8.88 -5.81 -6.61
CA ALA A 42 -8.45 -7.21 -6.58
C ALA A 42 -7.03 -7.40 -7.16
N LEU A 43 -6.72 -6.74 -8.28
CA LEU A 43 -5.38 -6.81 -8.88
C LEU A 43 -4.33 -6.09 -8.02
N GLU A 44 -4.69 -4.95 -7.41
CA GLU A 44 -3.83 -4.22 -6.45
C GLU A 44 -3.51 -5.05 -5.20
N LEU A 45 -4.39 -5.96 -4.80
CA LEU A 45 -4.14 -6.90 -3.70
C LEU A 45 -3.32 -8.13 -4.13
N GLY A 46 -2.96 -8.26 -5.41
CA GLY A 46 -2.14 -9.36 -5.93
C GLY A 46 -2.94 -10.53 -6.53
N ALA A 47 -4.18 -10.30 -6.99
CA ALA A 47 -4.88 -11.28 -7.81
C ALA A 47 -4.21 -11.43 -9.19
N VAL A 48 -4.18 -12.65 -9.72
CA VAL A 48 -3.68 -12.97 -11.07
C VAL A 48 -4.67 -12.53 -12.15
N GLY A 49 -5.95 -12.43 -11.80
CA GLY A 49 -6.99 -12.03 -12.73
C GLY A 49 -8.34 -11.81 -12.07
N TYR A 50 -9.25 -11.27 -12.87
CA TYR A 50 -10.60 -10.94 -12.46
C TYR A 50 -11.62 -11.36 -13.51
N LEU A 51 -12.74 -11.91 -13.06
CA LEU A 51 -13.84 -12.35 -13.90
C LEU A 51 -15.17 -11.82 -13.35
N ILE A 52 -15.90 -11.07 -14.19
CA ILE A 52 -17.23 -10.57 -13.86
C ILE A 52 -18.28 -11.64 -14.16
N LYS A 53 -19.22 -11.84 -13.22
CA LYS A 53 -20.41 -12.68 -13.41
C LYS A 53 -21.51 -11.90 -14.14
N PRO A 54 -22.32 -12.55 -15.00
CA PRO A 54 -22.24 -13.97 -15.36
C PRO A 54 -21.07 -14.26 -16.30
N ALA A 55 -20.30 -15.30 -16.00
CA ALA A 55 -19.18 -15.72 -16.81
C ALA A 55 -19.56 -16.94 -17.65
N THR A 56 -19.14 -16.97 -18.91
CA THR A 56 -19.32 -18.15 -19.76
C THR A 56 -18.33 -19.25 -19.35
N ARG A 57 -18.63 -20.49 -19.74
CA ARG A 57 -17.77 -21.64 -19.46
C ARG A 57 -16.37 -21.47 -20.06
N GLU A 58 -16.27 -20.85 -21.23
CA GLU A 58 -15.01 -20.58 -21.92
C GLU A 58 -14.15 -19.59 -21.13
N ARG A 59 -14.75 -18.53 -20.59
CA ARG A 59 -14.04 -17.53 -19.78
C ARG A 59 -13.57 -18.09 -18.45
N LEU A 60 -14.38 -18.93 -17.80
CA LEU A 60 -13.97 -19.61 -16.56
C LEU A 60 -12.83 -20.61 -16.82
N ALA A 61 -12.91 -21.37 -17.92
CA ALA A 61 -11.84 -22.28 -18.32
C ALA A 61 -10.54 -21.52 -18.67
N ALA A 62 -10.64 -20.34 -19.28
CA ALA A 62 -9.48 -19.48 -19.53
C ALA A 62 -8.84 -18.98 -18.22
N ALA A 63 -9.65 -18.59 -17.24
CA ALA A 63 -9.17 -18.20 -15.92
C ALA A 63 -8.41 -19.33 -15.19
N ILE A 64 -8.91 -20.57 -15.29
CA ILE A 64 -8.25 -21.75 -14.71
C ILE A 64 -6.92 -22.02 -15.41
N ARG A 65 -6.90 -22.03 -16.75
CA ARG A 65 -5.65 -22.21 -17.52
C ARG A 65 -4.62 -21.13 -17.21
N GLN A 66 -5.05 -19.89 -16.97
CA GLN A 66 -4.15 -18.81 -16.56
C GLN A 66 -3.54 -19.07 -15.17
N LEU A 67 -4.33 -19.60 -14.22
CA LEU A 67 -3.81 -20.01 -12.91
C LEU A 67 -2.79 -21.15 -13.04
N GLU A 68 -3.08 -22.17 -13.84
CA GLU A 68 -2.18 -23.31 -14.10
C GLU A 68 -0.87 -22.84 -14.74
N ALA A 69 -0.95 -22.03 -15.81
CA ALA A 69 0.22 -21.45 -16.46
C ALA A 69 1.04 -20.53 -15.54
N THR A 70 0.40 -19.93 -14.53
CA THR A 70 1.12 -19.15 -13.52
C THR A 70 1.87 -20.07 -12.57
N SER A 71 1.33 -21.24 -12.21
CA SER A 71 1.98 -22.18 -11.29
C SER A 71 3.04 -23.08 -11.94
N GLU A 72 2.95 -23.37 -13.25
CA GLU A 72 3.81 -24.34 -13.95
C GLU A 72 5.09 -23.75 -14.59
N ARG A 73 5.31 -22.43 -14.52
CA ARG A 73 6.49 -21.80 -15.12
C ARG A 73 7.70 -21.84 -14.18
N ASP A 74 8.72 -22.61 -14.57
CA ASP A 74 10.01 -22.71 -13.86
C ASP A 74 10.93 -21.50 -14.04
N LEU A 75 10.70 -20.64 -15.03
CA LEU A 75 11.50 -19.42 -15.25
C LEU A 75 10.56 -18.21 -15.38
N ARG A 76 10.73 -17.26 -14.48
CA ARG A 76 10.05 -15.96 -14.51
C ARG A 76 10.89 -14.93 -15.24
N ARG A 77 10.25 -13.95 -15.87
CA ARG A 77 10.93 -12.85 -16.56
C ARG A 77 10.53 -11.50 -15.98
N LEU A 78 11.51 -10.72 -15.55
CA LEU A 78 11.34 -9.37 -15.01
C LEU A 78 12.00 -8.36 -15.95
N LEU A 79 11.24 -7.34 -16.34
CA LEU A 79 11.78 -6.18 -17.07
C LEU A 79 12.07 -5.05 -16.08
N ILE A 80 13.29 -4.49 -16.11
CA ILE A 80 13.67 -3.30 -15.35
C ILE A 80 13.94 -2.16 -16.35
N VAL A 81 13.25 -1.04 -16.19
CA VAL A 81 13.40 0.17 -17.00
C VAL A 81 13.89 1.29 -16.08
N GLU A 82 15.19 1.56 -16.15
CA GLU A 82 15.89 2.49 -15.25
C GLU A 82 17.05 3.12 -16.00
N ASP A 83 17.11 4.44 -16.09
CA ASP A 83 18.11 5.15 -16.89
C ASP A 83 19.47 5.22 -16.18
N ASP A 84 19.46 5.39 -14.87
CA ASP A 84 20.66 5.38 -14.03
C ASP A 84 21.31 3.99 -14.02
N HIS A 85 22.53 3.90 -14.57
CA HIS A 85 23.25 2.65 -14.70
C HIS A 85 23.62 2.03 -13.35
N GLU A 86 23.93 2.83 -12.34
CA GLU A 86 24.26 2.33 -11.00
C GLU A 86 23.03 1.78 -10.30
N LEU A 87 21.92 2.54 -10.31
CA LEU A 87 20.66 2.09 -9.74
C LEU A 87 20.15 0.84 -10.44
N ARG A 88 20.17 0.81 -11.78
CA ARG A 88 19.80 -0.37 -12.57
C ARG A 88 20.62 -1.60 -12.18
N GLY A 89 21.94 -1.46 -12.02
CA GLY A 89 22.82 -2.54 -11.57
C GLY A 89 22.50 -3.02 -10.15
N ASN A 90 22.22 -2.09 -9.23
CA ASN A 90 21.82 -2.41 -7.86
C ASN A 90 20.48 -3.16 -7.82
N LEU A 91 19.50 -2.76 -8.63
CA LEU A 91 18.21 -3.42 -8.74
C LEU A 91 18.34 -4.84 -9.30
N GLN A 92 19.19 -5.03 -10.32
CA GLN A 92 19.49 -6.35 -10.86
C GLN A 92 20.09 -7.27 -9.78
N LEU A 93 21.08 -6.78 -9.03
CA LEU A 93 21.71 -7.55 -7.96
C LEU A 93 20.73 -7.89 -6.83
N LEU A 94 19.92 -6.92 -6.41
CA LEU A 94 18.94 -7.08 -5.33
C LEU A 94 17.89 -8.13 -5.66
N LEU A 95 17.37 -8.12 -6.89
CA LEU A 95 16.26 -8.97 -7.33
C LEU A 95 16.71 -10.30 -7.93
N ALA A 96 18.00 -10.44 -8.25
CA ALA A 96 18.57 -11.67 -8.77
C ALA A 96 18.29 -12.85 -7.84
N ARG A 97 17.84 -13.95 -8.42
CA ARG A 97 17.55 -15.22 -7.75
C ARG A 97 17.50 -16.34 -8.77
N ASP A 98 17.57 -17.57 -8.28
CA ASP A 98 17.32 -18.73 -9.11
C ASP A 98 15.93 -18.64 -9.73
N GLN A 99 15.78 -19.10 -10.98
CA GLN A 99 14.50 -19.12 -11.71
C GLN A 99 13.92 -17.73 -12.08
N LEU A 100 14.72 -16.65 -12.02
CA LEU A 100 14.34 -15.33 -12.50
C LEU A 100 15.33 -14.81 -13.55
N GLU A 101 14.85 -14.60 -14.76
CA GLU A 101 15.55 -13.85 -15.81
C GLU A 101 15.24 -12.36 -15.69
N ILE A 102 16.27 -11.52 -15.54
CA ILE A 102 16.13 -10.07 -15.46
C ILE A 102 16.66 -9.45 -16.75
N VAL A 103 15.78 -8.76 -17.47
CA VAL A 103 16.15 -7.93 -18.62
C VAL A 103 16.12 -6.48 -18.15
N ALA A 104 17.24 -5.76 -18.24
CA ALA A 104 17.33 -4.38 -17.79
C ALA A 104 17.70 -3.45 -18.96
N VAL A 105 16.96 -2.36 -19.09
CA VAL A 105 17.07 -1.39 -20.18
C VAL A 105 17.07 0.04 -19.64
N GLY A 106 17.60 1.00 -20.40
CA GLY A 106 17.75 2.39 -19.97
C GLY A 106 16.75 3.37 -20.57
N THR A 107 15.95 2.92 -21.53
CA THR A 107 15.09 3.81 -22.33
C THR A 107 13.71 3.20 -22.60
N ILE A 108 12.72 4.05 -22.88
CA ILE A 108 11.37 3.63 -23.29
C ILE A 108 11.44 2.86 -24.61
N ALA A 109 12.27 3.31 -25.55
CA ALA A 109 12.43 2.64 -26.85
C ALA A 109 12.91 1.19 -26.70
N GLU A 110 13.93 0.95 -25.88
CA GLU A 110 14.43 -0.40 -25.58
C GLU A 110 13.38 -1.23 -24.84
N ALA A 111 12.67 -0.64 -23.87
CA ALA A 111 11.59 -1.32 -23.13
C ALA A 111 10.49 -1.81 -24.09
N MET A 112 10.04 -0.95 -25.01
CA MET A 112 9.02 -1.31 -26.00
C MET A 112 9.50 -2.39 -26.97
N ALA A 113 10.78 -2.38 -27.36
CA ALA A 113 11.37 -3.44 -28.18
C ALA A 113 11.35 -4.79 -27.45
N GLN A 114 11.73 -4.81 -26.17
CA GLN A 114 11.69 -6.02 -25.35
C GLN A 114 10.26 -6.53 -25.14
N LEU A 115 9.33 -5.65 -24.79
CA LEU A 115 7.91 -5.99 -24.59
C LEU A 115 7.23 -6.50 -25.87
N SER A 116 7.71 -6.09 -27.04
CA SER A 116 7.23 -6.59 -28.34
C SER A 116 7.85 -7.94 -28.71
N ALA A 117 9.10 -8.20 -28.29
CA ALA A 117 9.81 -9.44 -28.58
C ALA A 117 9.42 -10.58 -27.63
N ALA A 118 9.00 -10.25 -26.42
CA ALA A 118 8.84 -11.19 -25.34
C ALA A 118 7.77 -10.77 -24.33
N THR A 119 7.16 -11.76 -23.68
CA THR A 119 6.29 -11.52 -22.52
C THR A 119 7.09 -11.51 -21.22
N PHE A 120 6.74 -10.61 -20.31
CA PHE A 120 7.28 -10.53 -18.97
C PHE A 120 6.21 -10.88 -17.93
N ASP A 121 6.63 -11.38 -16.76
CA ASP A 121 5.72 -11.67 -15.64
C ASP A 121 5.58 -10.47 -14.70
N CYS A 122 6.54 -9.54 -14.72
CA CYS A 122 6.51 -8.28 -13.98
C CYS A 122 7.42 -7.23 -14.67
N MET A 123 7.11 -5.95 -14.50
CA MET A 123 7.93 -4.83 -14.93
C MET A 123 8.17 -3.87 -13.76
N VAL A 124 9.40 -3.42 -13.59
CA VAL A 124 9.79 -2.33 -12.69
C VAL A 124 10.23 -1.17 -13.56
N THR A 125 9.68 0.01 -13.35
CA THR A 125 10.01 1.21 -14.15
C THR A 125 10.17 2.44 -13.27
N ASP A 126 11.17 3.28 -13.58
CA ASP A 126 11.15 4.67 -13.13
C ASP A 126 10.23 5.52 -14.03
N LEU A 127 9.91 6.73 -13.57
CA LEU A 127 9.12 7.72 -14.30
C LEU A 127 9.97 8.75 -15.01
N THR A 128 11.25 8.90 -14.67
CA THR A 128 12.18 9.82 -15.31
C THR A 128 13.05 9.00 -16.25
N LEU A 129 12.78 9.10 -17.55
CA LEU A 129 13.56 8.38 -18.55
C LEU A 129 14.13 9.40 -19.56
N PRO A 130 15.24 9.10 -20.23
CA PRO A 130 15.93 10.05 -21.10
C PRO A 130 15.13 10.37 -22.38
N ASP A 131 14.27 9.45 -22.83
CA ASP A 131 13.51 9.54 -24.08
C ASP A 131 11.99 9.78 -23.86
N GLY A 132 11.61 10.16 -22.64
CA GLY A 132 10.24 10.52 -22.28
C GLY A 132 9.98 10.29 -20.80
N SER A 133 8.72 10.25 -20.40
CA SER A 133 8.37 9.86 -19.04
C SER A 133 7.89 8.41 -18.97
N GLY A 134 8.05 7.75 -17.84
CA GLY A 134 7.48 6.41 -17.62
C GLY A 134 5.97 6.36 -17.83
N TYR A 135 5.25 7.49 -17.74
CA TYR A 135 3.84 7.56 -18.16
C TYR A 135 3.66 7.32 -19.67
N ASP A 136 4.57 7.81 -20.50
CA ASP A 136 4.52 7.65 -21.95
C ASP A 136 4.74 6.17 -22.33
N LEU A 137 5.61 5.46 -21.58
CA LEU A 137 5.76 4.01 -21.70
C LEU A 137 4.42 3.30 -21.40
N LEU A 138 3.79 3.63 -20.27
CA LEU A 138 2.53 3.01 -19.85
C LEU A 138 1.39 3.31 -20.81
N GLU A 139 1.32 4.53 -21.34
CA GLU A 139 0.33 4.93 -22.33
C GLU A 139 0.51 4.18 -23.67
N ARG A 140 1.75 4.01 -24.13
CA ARG A 140 2.08 3.23 -25.32
C ARG A 140 1.74 1.75 -25.16
N MET A 141 2.01 1.18 -23.99
CA MET A 141 1.63 -0.20 -23.67
C MET A 141 0.10 -0.36 -23.61
N ALA A 142 -0.62 0.59 -23.01
CA ALA A 142 -2.08 0.52 -22.90
C ALA A 142 -2.79 0.72 -24.25
N GLY A 143 -2.19 1.48 -25.17
CA GLY A 143 -2.71 1.74 -26.51
C GLY A 143 -2.37 0.69 -27.56
N ASN A 144 -1.58 -0.34 -27.22
CA ASN A 144 -1.10 -1.34 -28.16
C ASN A 144 -1.50 -2.77 -27.76
N ASP A 145 -2.56 -3.30 -28.36
CA ASP A 145 -3.07 -4.65 -28.09
C ASP A 145 -2.08 -5.78 -28.45
N SER A 146 -1.04 -5.50 -29.25
CA SER A 146 0.00 -6.48 -29.61
C SER A 146 1.07 -6.66 -28.54
N VAL A 147 1.12 -5.78 -27.54
CA VAL A 147 2.13 -5.79 -26.48
C VAL A 147 1.51 -6.28 -25.17
N ALA A 148 2.18 -7.25 -24.54
CA ALA A 148 1.73 -7.72 -23.23
C ALA A 148 1.86 -6.62 -22.18
N PHE A 149 0.85 -6.52 -21.30
CA PHE A 149 0.82 -5.54 -20.22
C PHE A 149 1.02 -6.27 -18.87
N PRO A 150 2.28 -6.58 -18.48
CA PRO A 150 2.56 -7.26 -17.22
C PRO A 150 2.22 -6.37 -16.02
N PRO A 151 2.10 -6.93 -14.80
CA PRO A 151 2.13 -6.16 -13.56
C PRO A 151 3.29 -5.17 -13.53
N VAL A 152 2.97 -3.89 -13.32
CA VAL A 152 3.95 -2.79 -13.30
C VAL A 152 4.12 -2.24 -11.90
N ILE A 153 5.37 -2.18 -11.44
CA ILE A 153 5.79 -1.51 -10.21
C ILE A 153 6.53 -0.25 -10.59
N VAL A 154 6.06 0.90 -10.10
CA VAL A 154 6.74 2.17 -10.28
C VAL A 154 7.75 2.38 -9.14
N TYR A 155 9.04 2.33 -9.46
CA TYR A 155 10.13 2.59 -8.53
C TYR A 155 10.73 3.95 -8.84
N THR A 156 10.35 4.97 -8.06
CA THR A 156 10.82 6.35 -8.28
C THR A 156 11.22 7.01 -6.96
N GLY A 157 12.32 7.76 -7.00
CA GLY A 157 12.82 8.53 -5.85
C GLY A 157 12.00 9.80 -5.55
N ARG A 158 11.05 10.15 -6.41
CA ARG A 158 10.23 11.38 -6.27
C ARG A 158 8.86 11.04 -5.68
N ALA A 159 8.37 11.88 -4.77
CA ALA A 159 6.98 11.78 -4.34
C ALA A 159 6.04 12.09 -5.52
N LEU A 160 5.07 11.21 -5.75
CA LEU A 160 4.05 11.41 -6.76
C LEU A 160 2.99 12.38 -6.24
N THR A 161 2.54 13.30 -7.09
CA THR A 161 1.38 14.13 -6.78
C THR A 161 0.09 13.33 -6.94
N ARG A 162 -1.01 13.76 -6.31
CA ARG A 162 -2.32 13.11 -6.47
C ARG A 162 -2.76 13.02 -7.93
N ASP A 163 -2.51 14.04 -8.73
CA ASP A 163 -2.85 14.06 -10.16
C ASP A 163 -2.03 13.03 -10.95
N GLN A 164 -0.76 12.87 -10.59
CA GLN A 164 0.14 11.88 -11.18
C GLN A 164 -0.30 10.45 -10.84
N GLU A 165 -0.62 10.19 -9.56
CA GLU A 165 -1.19 8.91 -9.14
C GLU A 165 -2.51 8.63 -9.86
N GLN A 166 -3.39 9.62 -9.96
CA GLN A 166 -4.68 9.47 -10.61
C GLN A 166 -4.54 9.23 -12.12
N ARG A 167 -3.52 9.79 -12.77
CA ARG A 167 -3.20 9.52 -14.17
C ARG A 167 -2.68 8.10 -14.37
N LEU A 168 -1.80 7.60 -13.49
CA LEU A 168 -1.35 6.20 -13.51
C LEU A 168 -2.53 5.23 -13.24
N ARG A 169 -3.46 5.60 -12.36
CA ARG A 169 -4.69 4.86 -12.10
C ARG A 169 -5.63 4.78 -13.31
N ARG A 170 -5.43 5.54 -14.39
CA ARG A 170 -6.24 5.43 -15.63
C ARG A 170 -5.80 4.29 -16.54
N TYR A 171 -4.53 3.87 -16.49
CA TYR A 171 -3.98 2.78 -17.33
C TYR A 171 -4.12 1.39 -16.64
N SER A 172 -5.23 1.23 -15.92
CA SER A 172 -5.52 0.36 -14.76
C SER A 172 -5.55 -1.16 -14.95
N LYS A 173 -4.87 -1.74 -15.94
CA LYS A 173 -4.90 -3.21 -16.07
C LYS A 173 -3.88 -3.94 -15.19
N SER A 174 -2.85 -3.27 -14.65
CA SER A 174 -1.86 -3.97 -13.80
C SER A 174 -0.86 -3.08 -13.03
N ILE A 175 -1.10 -1.78 -12.89
CA ILE A 175 -0.10 -0.86 -12.30
C ILE A 175 -0.32 -0.75 -10.79
N ILE A 176 0.59 -1.29 -9.98
CA ILE A 176 0.67 -1.00 -8.55
C ILE A 176 1.59 0.19 -8.34
N ILE A 177 0.95 1.32 -8.01
CA ILE A 177 1.62 2.55 -7.64
C ILE A 177 1.76 2.53 -6.13
N LYS A 178 2.84 1.96 -5.63
CA LYS A 178 3.32 2.27 -4.29
C LYS A 178 4.72 2.77 -4.50
N GLY A 179 4.92 4.08 -4.33
CA GLY A 179 6.22 4.72 -4.46
C GLY A 179 7.19 4.01 -3.52
N ALA A 180 7.90 3.02 -4.04
CA ALA A 180 8.82 2.20 -3.27
C ALA A 180 10.01 3.09 -2.96
N ARG A 181 9.92 3.85 -1.87
CA ARG A 181 11.01 4.70 -1.36
C ARG A 181 12.16 3.88 -0.80
N SER A 182 12.03 2.54 -0.77
CA SER A 182 13.05 1.66 -0.23
C SER A 182 13.19 0.35 -1.04
N PRO A 183 14.43 -0.16 -1.23
CA PRO A 183 14.71 -1.40 -1.95
C PRO A 183 13.96 -2.63 -1.40
N GLU A 184 13.72 -2.69 -0.09
CA GLU A 184 13.06 -3.84 0.54
C GLU A 184 11.56 -3.92 0.17
N ARG A 185 10.94 -2.77 -0.13
CA ARG A 185 9.55 -2.70 -0.61
C ARG A 185 9.43 -3.21 -2.02
N LEU A 186 10.35 -2.80 -2.89
CA LEU A 186 10.41 -3.31 -4.24
C LEU A 186 10.54 -4.83 -4.25
N LEU A 187 11.43 -5.38 -3.41
CA LEU A 187 11.59 -6.82 -3.28
C LEU A 187 10.30 -7.53 -2.84
N ASP A 188 9.54 -6.96 -1.89
CA ASP A 188 8.27 -7.55 -1.43
C ASP A 188 7.19 -7.55 -2.51
N GLU A 189 7.05 -6.45 -3.25
CA GLU A 189 6.09 -6.32 -4.35
C GLU A 189 6.44 -7.26 -5.51
N VAL A 190 7.71 -7.29 -5.95
CA VAL A 190 8.14 -8.23 -7.02
C VAL A 190 7.89 -9.68 -6.58
N THR A 191 8.18 -10.03 -5.32
CA THR A 191 7.93 -11.39 -4.79
C THR A 191 6.44 -11.74 -4.78
N LEU A 192 5.56 -10.77 -4.48
CA LEU A 192 4.11 -10.95 -4.52
C LEU A 192 3.65 -11.27 -5.95
N PHE A 193 4.08 -10.48 -6.92
CA PHE A 193 3.63 -10.58 -8.31
C PHE A 193 4.16 -11.78 -9.06
N LEU A 194 5.41 -12.16 -8.79
CA LEU A 194 5.97 -13.38 -9.34
C LEU A 194 5.39 -14.65 -8.72
N HIS A 195 4.52 -14.52 -7.70
CA HIS A 195 3.89 -15.63 -6.99
C HIS A 195 4.93 -16.64 -6.48
N SER A 196 6.11 -16.15 -6.11
CA SER A 196 7.24 -16.96 -5.66
C SER A 196 7.10 -17.28 -4.17
N VAL A 197 7.44 -18.52 -3.78
CA VAL A 197 7.44 -18.95 -2.38
C VAL A 197 8.62 -18.31 -1.64
N GLU A 198 8.39 -17.66 -0.50
CA GLU A 198 9.48 -17.01 0.26
C GLU A 198 10.62 -17.98 0.63
N ALA A 199 10.29 -19.25 0.92
CA ALA A 199 11.26 -20.27 1.26
C ALA A 199 12.26 -20.59 0.14
N SER A 200 11.94 -20.25 -1.12
CA SER A 200 12.85 -20.44 -2.26
C SER A 200 13.79 -19.24 -2.48
N LEU A 201 13.67 -18.18 -1.69
CA LEU A 201 14.54 -17.00 -1.81
C LEU A 201 15.85 -17.18 -1.03
N PRO A 202 16.95 -16.54 -1.47
CA PRO A 202 18.17 -16.39 -0.68
C PRO A 202 17.91 -15.83 0.73
N SER A 203 18.72 -16.25 1.72
CA SER A 203 18.55 -15.88 3.14
C SER A 203 18.55 -14.37 3.38
N ASP A 204 19.34 -13.62 2.61
CA ASP A 204 19.43 -12.17 2.75
C ASP A 204 18.16 -11.48 2.23
N GLN A 205 17.61 -11.94 1.12
CA GLN A 205 16.31 -11.49 0.61
C GLN A 205 15.18 -11.83 1.58
N GLN A 206 15.17 -13.03 2.18
CA GLN A 206 14.19 -13.39 3.22
C GLN A 206 14.27 -12.43 4.42
N ARG A 207 15.48 -12.03 4.84
CA ARG A 207 15.66 -11.08 5.94
C ARG A 207 15.11 -9.69 5.59
N LEU A 208 15.47 -9.17 4.42
CA LEU A 208 14.98 -7.87 3.94
C LEU A 208 13.46 -7.85 3.81
N LEU A 209 12.85 -8.93 3.31
CA LEU A 209 11.39 -9.09 3.24
C LEU A 209 10.74 -9.05 4.62
N ARG A 210 11.31 -9.78 5.59
CA ARG A 210 10.80 -9.77 6.98
C ARG A 210 10.90 -8.37 7.60
N GLU A 211 11.95 -7.62 7.31
CA GLU A 211 12.12 -6.24 7.79
C GLU A 211 11.11 -5.27 7.13
N ALA A 212 10.93 -5.36 5.81
CA ALA A 212 9.95 -4.56 5.08
C ALA A 212 8.54 -4.76 5.63
N ARG A 213 8.17 -6.02 5.89
CA ARG A 213 6.86 -6.42 6.43
C ARG A 213 6.68 -6.07 7.89
N ARG A 214 7.72 -6.18 8.73
CA ARG A 214 7.65 -5.69 10.11
C ARG A 214 7.26 -4.22 10.17
N ARG A 215 7.75 -3.39 9.24
CA ARG A 215 7.38 -1.97 9.16
C ARG A 215 5.91 -1.75 8.76
N ASP A 216 5.28 -2.67 8.04
CA ASP A 216 3.83 -2.62 7.74
C ASP A 216 2.98 -3.16 8.88
N ALA A 217 3.41 -4.24 9.52
CA ALA A 217 2.67 -4.89 10.60
C ALA A 217 2.60 -4.06 11.89
N VAL A 218 3.39 -2.98 12.04
CA VAL A 218 3.38 -2.14 13.26
C VAL A 218 1.99 -1.60 13.58
N LEU A 219 1.22 -1.26 12.54
CA LEU A 219 -0.13 -0.71 12.67
C LEU A 219 -1.23 -1.76 12.58
N ASP A 220 -0.90 -2.99 12.16
CA ASP A 220 -1.90 -4.04 11.98
C ASP A 220 -2.44 -4.50 13.34
N GLY A 221 -3.77 -4.46 13.47
CA GLY A 221 -4.47 -4.77 14.72
C GLY A 221 -4.44 -3.67 15.78
N ARG A 222 -3.74 -2.55 15.55
CA ARG A 222 -3.72 -1.41 16.49
C ARG A 222 -5.06 -0.67 16.44
N THR A 223 -5.53 -0.24 17.60
CA THR A 223 -6.73 0.59 17.75
C THR A 223 -6.32 2.04 17.87
N ILE A 224 -6.70 2.88 16.91
CA ILE A 224 -6.43 4.32 16.91
C ILE A 224 -7.74 5.07 17.13
N LEU A 225 -7.78 5.96 18.12
CA LEU A 225 -8.88 6.90 18.32
C LEU A 225 -8.63 8.16 17.50
N LEU A 226 -9.51 8.44 16.53
CA LEU A 226 -9.50 9.68 15.75
C LEU A 226 -10.59 10.61 16.28
N ALA A 227 -10.18 11.71 16.93
CA ALA A 227 -11.06 12.78 17.36
C ALA A 227 -11.02 13.93 16.34
N GLU A 228 -12.07 14.06 15.54
CA GLU A 228 -12.21 15.04 14.44
C GLU A 228 -13.69 15.27 14.16
N ASP A 229 -14.12 16.53 13.99
CA ASP A 229 -15.52 16.88 13.77
C ASP A 229 -15.89 16.94 12.27
N ASP A 230 -14.94 17.26 11.39
CA ASP A 230 -15.17 17.30 9.94
C ASP A 230 -15.24 15.87 9.36
N VAL A 231 -16.44 15.47 8.95
CA VAL A 231 -16.73 14.19 8.32
C VAL A 231 -15.84 13.87 7.10
N ARG A 232 -15.35 14.88 6.38
CA ARG A 232 -14.45 14.71 5.23
C ARG A 232 -13.05 14.28 5.68
N ASN A 233 -12.55 14.87 6.77
CA ASN A 233 -11.26 14.51 7.35
C ASN A 233 -11.32 13.11 7.95
N ILE A 234 -12.40 12.78 8.68
CA ILE A 234 -12.66 11.42 9.17
C ILE A 234 -12.58 10.42 8.02
N PHE A 235 -13.31 10.65 6.93
CA PHE A 235 -13.31 9.75 5.78
C PHE A 235 -11.91 9.63 5.13
N ALA A 236 -11.22 10.75 4.93
CA ALA A 236 -9.89 10.76 4.34
C ALA A 236 -8.89 9.97 5.18
N LEU A 237 -8.86 10.17 6.50
CA LEU A 237 -7.96 9.46 7.40
C LEU A 237 -8.31 7.98 7.55
N SER A 238 -9.60 7.65 7.55
CA SER A 238 -10.06 6.26 7.58
C SER A 238 -9.61 5.48 6.35
N SER A 239 -9.74 6.09 5.16
CA SER A 239 -9.30 5.50 3.89
C SER A 239 -7.78 5.24 3.82
N VAL A 240 -7.00 5.88 4.68
CA VAL A 240 -5.54 5.73 4.77
C VAL A 240 -5.15 4.70 5.83
N LEU A 241 -5.76 4.74 7.02
CA LEU A 241 -5.31 3.96 8.17
C LEU A 241 -5.92 2.56 8.21
N GLU A 242 -7.21 2.38 7.86
CA GLU A 242 -7.86 1.06 7.89
C GLU A 242 -7.18 0.05 6.95
N PRO A 243 -6.75 0.40 5.72
CA PRO A 243 -5.98 -0.52 4.88
C PRO A 243 -4.63 -0.94 5.48
N LEU A 244 -4.11 -0.22 6.46
CA LEU A 244 -2.90 -0.61 7.20
C LEU A 244 -3.19 -1.61 8.33
N GLY A 245 -4.45 -2.05 8.47
CA GLY A 245 -4.90 -2.96 9.53
C GLY A 245 -5.28 -2.28 10.84
N VAL A 246 -5.34 -0.95 10.85
CA VAL A 246 -5.78 -0.16 12.01
C VAL A 246 -7.29 -0.33 12.22
N ARG A 247 -7.70 -0.52 13.48
CA ARG A 247 -9.08 -0.36 13.91
C ARG A 247 -9.29 1.09 14.34
N LEU A 248 -10.11 1.84 13.62
CA LEU A 248 -10.39 3.23 13.97
C LEU A 248 -11.61 3.34 14.88
N GLU A 249 -11.41 4.02 16.00
CA GLU A 249 -12.49 4.54 16.82
C GLU A 249 -12.66 6.02 16.50
N ILE A 250 -13.86 6.42 16.06
CA ILE A 250 -14.12 7.82 15.68
C ILE A 250 -14.80 8.56 16.83
N ALA A 251 -14.32 9.75 17.17
CA ALA A 251 -14.99 10.71 18.05
C ALA A 251 -15.15 12.06 17.33
N ARG A 252 -16.30 12.73 17.49
CA ARG A 252 -16.61 13.99 16.81
C ARG A 252 -16.29 15.23 17.64
N ASN A 253 -15.88 15.06 18.89
CA ASN A 253 -15.40 16.12 19.77
C ASN A 253 -14.56 15.55 20.93
N GLY A 254 -13.97 16.41 21.74
CA GLY A 254 -13.13 16.02 22.87
C GLY A 254 -13.88 15.24 23.96
N ARG A 255 -15.19 15.44 24.13
CA ARG A 255 -16.00 14.72 25.11
C ARG A 255 -16.21 13.26 24.67
N GLU A 256 -16.63 13.06 23.43
CA GLU A 256 -16.80 11.73 22.84
C GLU A 256 -15.49 10.95 22.84
N ALA A 257 -14.35 11.63 22.63
CA ALA A 257 -13.04 11.01 22.70
C ALA A 257 -12.75 10.42 24.09
N LEU A 258 -13.05 11.17 25.16
CA LEU A 258 -12.90 10.68 26.54
C LEU A 258 -13.85 9.52 26.85
N ASP A 259 -15.10 9.60 26.38
CA ASP A 259 -16.09 8.54 26.58
C ASP A 259 -15.65 7.24 25.88
N LYS A 260 -15.07 7.33 24.69
CA LYS A 260 -14.53 6.18 23.95
C LYS A 260 -13.29 5.58 24.59
N LEU A 261 -12.37 6.40 25.10
CA LEU A 261 -11.22 5.92 25.86
C LEU A 261 -11.62 5.12 27.11
N ALA A 262 -12.80 5.39 27.68
CA ALA A 262 -13.32 4.64 28.81
C ALA A 262 -13.96 3.29 28.42
N GLN A 263 -14.28 3.09 27.14
CA GLN A 263 -15.01 1.91 26.63
C GLN A 263 -14.11 0.87 25.97
N CYS A 264 -12.95 1.29 25.44
CA CYS A 264 -12.06 0.41 24.68
C CYS A 264 -10.59 0.74 24.94
N GLU A 265 -9.72 -0.24 24.72
CA GLU A 265 -8.28 -0.02 24.72
C GLU A 265 -7.85 0.63 23.41
N VAL A 266 -7.11 1.72 23.52
CA VAL A 266 -6.62 2.52 22.40
C VAL A 266 -5.11 2.58 22.47
N ASP A 267 -4.43 2.29 21.36
CA ASP A 267 -2.98 2.33 21.26
C ASP A 267 -2.46 3.75 20.96
N LEU A 268 -3.24 4.58 20.27
CA LEU A 268 -2.85 5.93 19.87
C LEU A 268 -4.08 6.83 19.65
N VAL A 269 -3.97 8.10 20.03
CA VAL A 269 -4.99 9.12 19.76
C VAL A 269 -4.49 10.10 18.69
N LEU A 270 -5.28 10.32 17.66
CA LEU A 270 -5.15 11.44 16.73
C LEU A 270 -6.19 12.48 17.13
N MET A 271 -5.74 13.63 17.63
CA MET A 271 -6.60 14.63 18.27
C MET A 271 -6.61 15.92 17.46
N ASP A 272 -7.71 16.25 16.79
CA ASP A 272 -7.89 17.60 16.25
C ASP A 272 -7.96 18.64 17.37
N ILE A 273 -7.28 19.76 17.17
CA ILE A 273 -7.27 20.85 18.15
C ILE A 273 -8.60 21.61 18.11
N MET A 274 -9.15 21.85 16.92
CA MET A 274 -10.31 22.73 16.75
C MET A 274 -11.57 21.89 16.54
N MET A 275 -12.26 21.59 17.64
CA MET A 275 -13.54 20.85 17.61
C MET A 275 -14.62 21.59 18.41
N PRO A 276 -15.91 21.42 18.08
CA PRO A 276 -17.01 21.96 18.87
C PRO A 276 -17.12 21.30 20.26
N GLU A 277 -17.86 21.95 21.16
CA GLU A 277 -18.11 21.51 22.55
C GLU A 277 -16.85 21.46 23.44
N MET A 278 -15.97 20.48 23.21
CA MET A 278 -14.69 20.35 23.88
C MET A 278 -13.58 20.28 22.83
N ASP A 279 -12.70 21.28 22.87
CA ASP A 279 -11.53 21.34 22.00
C ASP A 279 -10.46 20.29 22.36
N GLY A 280 -9.54 20.04 21.42
CA GLY A 280 -8.51 19.02 21.59
C GLY A 280 -7.52 19.32 22.70
N LEU A 281 -7.20 20.59 22.98
CA LEU A 281 -6.28 20.96 24.06
C LEU A 281 -6.89 20.64 25.43
N ALA A 282 -8.17 20.95 25.61
CA ALA A 282 -8.93 20.61 26.81
C ALA A 282 -9.04 19.09 27.00
N ALA A 283 -9.35 18.36 25.91
CA ALA A 283 -9.41 16.90 25.93
C ALA A 283 -8.07 16.27 26.33
N MET A 284 -6.96 16.71 25.73
CA MET A 284 -5.61 16.21 26.05
C MET A 284 -5.25 16.43 27.51
N ARG A 285 -5.51 17.62 28.06
CA ARG A 285 -5.28 17.89 29.48
C ARG A 285 -6.08 16.95 30.37
N GLN A 286 -7.36 16.72 30.05
CA GLN A 286 -8.20 15.77 30.79
C GLN A 286 -7.65 14.34 30.70
N ILE A 287 -7.23 13.89 29.51
CA ILE A 287 -6.61 12.57 29.32
C ILE A 287 -5.38 12.43 30.24
N ARG A 288 -4.52 13.46 30.31
CA ARG A 288 -3.31 13.43 31.15
C ARG A 288 -3.58 13.46 32.66
N THR A 289 -4.75 13.92 33.10
CA THR A 289 -5.13 13.81 34.52
C THR A 289 -5.41 12.37 34.95
N GLN A 290 -5.75 11.48 34.02
CA GLN A 290 -6.10 10.10 34.30
C GLN A 290 -4.86 9.20 34.29
N ARG A 291 -4.54 8.56 35.42
CA ARG A 291 -3.34 7.70 35.57
C ARG A 291 -3.22 6.63 34.49
N GLN A 292 -4.34 6.01 34.12
CA GLN A 292 -4.39 4.94 33.13
C GLN A 292 -4.00 5.40 31.71
N TRP A 293 -4.09 6.69 31.39
CA TRP A 293 -3.77 7.23 30.07
C TRP A 293 -2.59 8.21 30.08
N GLN A 294 -1.81 8.27 31.16
CA GLN A 294 -0.68 9.20 31.25
C GLN A 294 0.35 8.98 30.13
N ASN A 295 0.56 7.73 29.75
CA ASN A 295 1.52 7.34 28.72
C ASN A 295 0.87 7.06 27.36
N LEU A 296 -0.46 7.20 27.24
CA LEU A 296 -1.17 6.98 25.98
C LEU A 296 -0.65 7.99 24.94
N PRO A 297 -0.07 7.56 23.82
CA PRO A 297 0.40 8.47 22.78
C PRO A 297 -0.75 9.31 22.22
N ILE A 298 -0.54 10.61 22.11
CA ILE A 298 -1.46 11.56 21.47
C ILE A 298 -0.69 12.37 20.43
N ILE A 299 -1.14 12.35 19.18
CA ILE A 299 -0.65 13.22 18.11
C ILE A 299 -1.71 14.30 17.86
N ALA A 300 -1.35 15.56 18.07
CA ALA A 300 -2.23 16.68 17.82
C ALA A 300 -2.31 17.01 16.32
N LEU A 301 -3.51 17.22 15.78
CA LEU A 301 -3.74 17.71 14.42
C LEU A 301 -4.10 19.19 14.52
N THR A 302 -3.23 20.09 14.04
CA THR A 302 -3.38 21.54 14.22
C THR A 302 -3.52 22.27 12.90
N ALA A 303 -4.41 23.27 12.81
CA ALA A 303 -4.51 24.14 11.65
C ALA A 303 -3.35 25.15 11.50
N LYS A 304 -2.51 25.31 12.55
CA LYS A 304 -1.46 26.31 12.59
C LYS A 304 -0.09 25.67 12.80
N ALA A 305 0.85 25.99 11.91
CA ALA A 305 2.22 25.48 11.91
C ALA A 305 3.23 26.41 12.64
N MET A 306 2.75 27.42 13.37
CA MET A 306 3.61 28.36 14.09
C MET A 306 4.22 27.71 15.34
N ALA A 307 5.42 28.17 15.74
CA ALA A 307 6.16 27.59 16.86
C ALA A 307 5.37 27.62 18.18
N ASP A 308 4.58 28.67 18.40
CA ASP A 308 3.79 28.84 19.63
C ASP A 308 2.64 27.81 19.72
N ASP A 309 2.02 27.44 18.59
CA ASP A 309 0.95 26.45 18.56
C ASP A 309 1.46 25.03 18.82
N ARG A 310 2.69 24.72 18.37
CA ARG A 310 3.38 23.48 18.74
C ARG A 310 3.55 23.41 20.25
N GLN A 311 4.05 24.47 20.87
CA GLN A 311 4.31 24.48 22.30
C GLN A 311 3.01 24.29 23.09
N HIS A 312 1.92 24.95 22.69
CA HIS A 312 0.61 24.75 23.31
C HIS A 312 0.11 23.30 23.24
N CYS A 313 0.32 22.60 22.12
CA CYS A 313 -0.06 21.19 21.98
C CYS A 313 0.74 20.30 22.93
N LEU A 314 2.07 20.50 22.99
CA LEU A 314 2.95 19.74 23.87
C LEU A 314 2.65 20.00 25.35
N ASP A 315 2.43 21.27 25.73
CA ASP A 315 2.06 21.67 27.10
C ASP A 315 0.69 21.11 27.51
N ALA A 316 -0.23 20.94 26.56
CA ALA A 316 -1.51 20.28 26.79
C ALA A 316 -1.38 18.75 26.94
N GLY A 317 -0.22 18.18 26.63
CA GLY A 317 0.08 16.76 26.82
C GLY A 317 0.23 15.96 25.54
N ALA A 318 0.29 16.58 24.36
CA ALA A 318 0.58 15.88 23.12
C ALA A 318 2.00 15.31 23.13
N ASN A 319 2.16 14.13 22.52
CA ASN A 319 3.46 13.52 22.29
C ASN A 319 4.11 14.04 21.00
N ASP A 320 3.30 14.37 20.01
CA ASP A 320 3.72 14.93 18.74
C ASP A 320 2.58 15.74 18.10
N TYR A 321 2.85 16.35 16.95
CA TYR A 321 1.87 17.15 16.23
C TYR A 321 2.04 17.09 14.71
N ILE A 322 0.94 17.31 14.00
CA ILE A 322 0.88 17.40 12.54
C ILE A 322 0.08 18.64 12.17
N ALA A 323 0.68 19.49 11.33
CA ALA A 323 -0.01 20.63 10.76
C ALA A 323 -0.96 20.19 9.65
N LYS A 324 -2.16 20.76 9.60
CA LYS A 324 -3.10 20.67 8.48
C LYS A 324 -2.65 21.66 7.38
N PRO A 325 -2.73 21.32 6.09
CA PRO A 325 -3.26 20.07 5.52
C PRO A 325 -2.36 18.87 5.84
N ILE A 326 -2.99 17.73 6.16
CA ILE A 326 -2.29 16.55 6.66
C ILE A 326 -1.47 15.90 5.53
N ASP A 327 -0.16 15.82 5.74
CA ASP A 327 0.72 14.93 4.98
C ASP A 327 0.51 13.49 5.44
N VAL A 328 -0.04 12.67 4.56
CA VAL A 328 -0.40 11.27 4.82
C VAL A 328 0.83 10.42 5.16
N ASP A 329 1.95 10.62 4.47
CA ASP A 329 3.16 9.84 4.71
C ASP A 329 3.75 10.17 6.08
N LYS A 330 3.73 11.46 6.43
CA LYS A 330 4.17 11.92 7.75
C LYS A 330 3.28 11.37 8.85
N LEU A 331 1.95 11.39 8.67
CA LEU A 331 1.00 10.82 9.63
C LEU A 331 1.26 9.33 9.85
N VAL A 332 1.33 8.54 8.78
CA VAL A 332 1.56 7.09 8.88
C VAL A 332 2.90 6.80 9.55
N SER A 333 3.95 7.58 9.24
CA SER A 333 5.26 7.43 9.86
C SER A 333 5.22 7.71 11.37
N LEU A 334 4.54 8.76 11.79
CA LEU A 334 4.35 9.07 13.22
C LEU A 334 3.51 8.01 13.93
N CYS A 335 2.44 7.53 13.31
CA CYS A 335 1.64 6.44 13.86
C CYS A 335 2.50 5.19 14.10
N ARG A 336 3.34 4.82 13.13
CA ARG A 336 4.28 3.69 13.26
C ARG A 336 5.24 3.89 14.44
N VAL A 337 5.86 5.06 14.56
CA VAL A 337 6.80 5.37 15.65
C VAL A 337 6.12 5.24 17.00
N TRP A 338 4.94 5.83 17.18
CA TRP A 338 4.24 5.85 18.46
C TRP A 338 3.58 4.52 18.82
N CYS A 339 3.11 3.74 17.84
CA CYS A 339 2.59 2.38 18.07
C CYS A 339 3.70 1.34 18.28
N SER A 340 4.94 1.61 17.87
CA SER A 340 6.09 0.71 18.11
C SER A 340 6.76 0.88 19.49
N ARG A 341 6.41 1.95 20.22
CA ARG A 341 7.03 2.31 21.52
C ARG A 341 6.30 1.71 22.73
N GLN A 342 5.25 0.91 22.49
CA GLN A 342 4.47 0.18 23.49
C GLN A 342 4.83 -1.30 23.46
#